data_AF-A0A8I1G737-F1
#
_entry.id   AF-A0A8I1G737-F1
#
_cell.length_a   1.000
_cell.length_b   1.000
_cell.length_c   1.000
_cell.angle_alpha   90.00
_cell.angle_beta   90.00
_cell.angle_gamma   90.00
#
_symmetry.space_group_name_H-M   'P 1'
#
loop_
_entity.id
_entity.type
_entity.pdbx_description
1 polymer ?
#
loop_
_entity_poly.entity_id
_entity_poly.type
_entity_poly.pdbx_seq_one_letter_code
_entity_poly.pdbx_strand_id
1 'polypeptide(L)'
;MSTRRKINKILKERGLVADVKYDGSGASRDEYGWWTVTFEPVSADFIRLELNEPEFTGSIEFCELEDGFEQLSELPEMEAAK
;
A
#
# COMPACT_ATOMS: atom_id res chain seq x y z
N MET A 1 16.45 -5.70 4.35
CA MET A 1 15.27 -5.16 5.07
C MET A 1 14.07 -6.05 4.75
N SER A 2 13.15 -6.28 5.70
CA SER A 2 11.92 -7.05 5.44
C SER A 2 10.98 -6.26 4.52
N THR A 3 10.27 -6.94 3.60
CA THR A 3 9.31 -6.34 2.66
C THR A 3 8.31 -5.41 3.35
N ARG A 4 7.68 -5.87 4.44
CA ARG A 4 6.78 -5.07 5.27
C ARG A 4 7.43 -3.76 5.76
N ARG A 5 8.71 -3.80 6.15
CA ARG A 5 9.43 -2.59 6.58
C ARG A 5 9.63 -1.61 5.43
N LYS A 6 9.85 -2.09 4.20
CA LYS A 6 9.98 -1.23 3.03
C LYS A 6 8.63 -0.59 2.67
N ILE A 7 7.54 -1.35 2.69
CA ILE A 7 6.17 -0.83 2.50
C ILE A 7 5.88 0.29 3.52
N ASN A 8 6.05 0.00 4.81
CA ASN A 8 5.80 0.98 5.87
C ASN A 8 6.70 2.22 5.76
N LYS A 9 7.92 2.07 5.24
CA LYS A 9 8.82 3.21 5.01
C LYS A 9 8.26 4.12 3.91
N ILE A 10 7.86 3.56 2.78
CA ILE A 10 7.29 4.32 1.65
C ILE A 10 6.03 5.05 2.11
N LEU A 11 5.11 4.34 2.78
CA LEU A 11 3.87 4.92 3.30
C LEU A 11 4.13 6.08 4.26
N LYS A 12 5.09 5.90 5.19
CA LYS A 12 5.45 6.93 6.15
C LYS A 12 6.10 8.15 5.50
N GLU A 13 6.94 7.95 4.48
CA GLU A 13 7.54 9.05 3.71
C GLU A 13 6.45 9.89 3.01
N ARG A 14 5.33 9.27 2.63
CA ARG A 14 4.16 9.94 2.04
C ARG A 14 3.13 10.46 3.05
N GLY A 15 3.35 10.29 4.35
CA GLY A 15 2.35 10.63 5.37
C GLY A 15 1.08 9.78 5.34
N LEU A 16 1.10 8.64 4.65
CA LEU A 16 -0.04 7.73 4.54
C LEU A 16 0.00 6.67 5.65
N VAL A 17 -1.18 6.33 6.16
CA VAL A 17 -1.35 5.28 7.18
C VAL A 17 -2.12 4.12 6.55
N ALA A 18 -1.52 2.93 6.61
CA ALA A 18 -2.14 1.70 6.14
C ALA A 18 -1.71 0.49 6.98
N ASP A 19 -2.59 -0.51 7.06
CA ASP A 19 -2.26 -1.83 7.56
C ASP A 19 -1.69 -2.69 6.43
N VAL A 20 -0.65 -3.48 6.73
CA VAL A 20 0.06 -4.28 5.73
C VAL A 20 0.00 -5.74 6.13
N LYS A 21 -0.82 -6.50 5.42
CA LYS A 21 -1.00 -7.94 5.62
C LYS A 21 -0.34 -8.72 4.48
N TYR A 22 0.42 -9.74 4.86
CA TYR A 22 0.85 -10.77 3.92
C TYR A 22 -0.08 -11.97 4.13
N ASP A 23 -0.80 -12.39 3.10
CA ASP A 23 -1.78 -13.46 3.26
C ASP A 23 -1.10 -14.81 3.49
N GLY A 24 0.15 -14.98 3.03
CA GLY A 24 0.96 -16.18 3.29
C GLY A 24 0.34 -17.50 2.79
N SER A 25 -0.77 -17.39 2.07
CA SER A 25 -1.66 -18.42 1.54
C SER A 25 -1.23 -18.89 0.15
N GLY A 26 0.02 -18.65 -0.23
CA GLY A 26 0.63 -19.46 -1.27
C GLY A 26 0.60 -20.91 -0.79
N ALA A 27 -0.26 -21.74 -1.36
CA ALA A 27 -0.45 -23.13 -0.93
C ALA A 27 0.80 -23.98 -1.22
N SER A 28 1.78 -23.43 -1.93
CA SER A 28 3.06 -24.05 -2.22
C SER A 28 4.19 -23.02 -2.29
N ARG A 29 5.43 -23.53 -2.37
CA ARG A 29 6.68 -22.76 -2.45
C ARG A 29 6.80 -21.93 -3.74
N ASP A 30 5.91 -22.18 -4.71
CA ASP A 30 5.85 -21.56 -6.04
C ASP A 30 4.57 -20.73 -6.26
N GLU A 31 3.69 -20.63 -5.26
CA GLU A 31 2.50 -19.77 -5.31
C GLU A 31 2.79 -18.44 -4.59
N TYR A 32 2.72 -17.35 -5.36
CA TYR A 32 2.99 -16.00 -4.91
C TYR A 32 2.02 -15.60 -3.79
N GLY A 33 2.55 -15.34 -2.59
CA GLY A 33 1.75 -14.77 -1.51
C GLY A 33 1.43 -13.31 -1.81
N TRP A 34 0.19 -12.92 -1.53
CA TRP A 34 -0.29 -11.58 -1.80
C TRP A 34 0.01 -10.65 -0.62
N TRP A 35 0.46 -9.45 -0.95
CA TRP A 35 0.57 -8.32 -0.03
C TRP A 35 -0.66 -7.46 -0.20
N THR A 36 -1.43 -7.32 0.86
CA THR A 36 -2.58 -6.41 0.93
C THR A 36 -2.19 -5.23 1.81
N VAL A 37 -2.29 -4.03 1.25
CA VAL A 37 -2.09 -2.75 1.93
C VAL A 37 -3.45 -2.07 2.05
N THR A 38 -4.00 -2.00 3.25
CA THR A 38 -5.31 -1.41 3.54
C THR A 38 -5.12 -0.06 4.20
N PHE A 39 -5.40 1.02 3.47
CA PHE A 39 -5.30 2.38 3.95
C PHE A 39 -6.38 2.68 4.98
N GLU A 40 -6.03 3.49 5.99
CA GLU A 40 -7.05 4.06 6.88
C GLU A 40 -8.00 4.97 6.09
N PRO A 41 -9.26 5.13 6.51
CA PRO A 41 -10.24 5.95 5.80
C PRO A 41 -9.74 7.35 5.44
N VAL A 42 -8.97 7.99 6.34
CA VAL A 42 -8.37 9.32 6.10
C VAL A 42 -7.37 9.30 4.94
N SER A 43 -6.48 8.30 4.90
CA SER A 43 -5.53 8.13 3.81
C SER A 43 -6.22 7.69 2.52
N ALA A 44 -7.22 6.81 2.61
CA ALA A 44 -7.99 6.36 1.46
C ALA A 44 -8.77 7.49 0.80
N ASP A 45 -9.46 8.33 1.59
CA ASP A 45 -10.20 9.48 1.08
C ASP A 45 -9.27 10.52 0.44
N PHE A 46 -8.09 10.76 1.03
CA PHE A 46 -7.09 11.64 0.44
C PHE A 46 -6.61 11.13 -0.92
N ILE A 47 -6.21 9.86 -1.01
CA ILE A 47 -5.78 9.24 -2.27
C ILE A 47 -6.90 9.33 -3.31
N ARG A 48 -8.14 9.03 -2.91
CA ARG A 48 -9.32 9.09 -3.77
C ARG A 48 -9.56 10.49 -4.34
N LEU A 49 -9.42 11.53 -3.51
CA LEU A 49 -9.60 12.92 -3.92
C LEU A 49 -8.48 13.40 -4.83
N GLU A 50 -7.23 13.04 -4.51
CA GLU A 50 -6.05 13.51 -5.25
C GLU A 50 -5.88 12.81 -6.60
N LEU A 51 -6.11 11.50 -6.66
CA LEU A 51 -6.10 10.72 -7.91
C LEU A 51 -7.40 10.88 -8.72
N ASN A 52 -8.44 11.49 -8.12
CA ASN A 52 -9.77 11.62 -8.70
C ASN A 52 -10.35 10.26 -9.17
N GLU A 53 -10.06 9.20 -8.40
CA GLU A 53 -10.47 7.82 -8.68
C GLU A 53 -11.62 7.40 -7.76
N PRO A 54 -12.89 7.53 -8.15
CA PRO A 54 -14.02 7.21 -7.27
C PRO A 54 -14.11 5.72 -6.91
N GLU A 55 -13.47 4.84 -7.69
CA GLU A 55 -13.44 3.39 -7.48
C GLU A 55 -12.34 2.94 -6.50
N PHE A 56 -11.46 3.84 -6.06
CA PHE A 56 -10.42 3.49 -5.10
C PHE A 56 -11.04 3.06 -3.77
N THR A 57 -10.91 1.77 -3.44
CA THR A 57 -11.51 1.14 -2.26
C THR A 57 -10.71 1.35 -0.98
N GLY A 58 -9.55 2.01 -1.05
CA GLY A 58 -8.64 2.14 0.09
C GLY A 58 -7.77 0.90 0.32
N SER A 59 -7.66 -0.01 -0.65
CA SER A 59 -6.81 -1.19 -0.55
C SER A 59 -6.03 -1.44 -1.84
N ILE A 60 -4.74 -1.74 -1.71
CA ILE A 60 -3.88 -2.12 -2.83
C ILE A 60 -3.35 -3.52 -2.56
N GLU A 61 -3.48 -4.40 -3.56
CA GLU A 61 -3.01 -5.78 -3.48
C GLU A 61 -1.99 -6.06 -4.58
N PHE A 62 -0.84 -6.63 -4.20
CA PHE A 62 0.20 -6.99 -5.15
C PHE A 62 0.89 -8.29 -4.74
N CYS A 63 1.21 -9.12 -5.72
CA CYS A 63 2.03 -10.32 -5.55
C CYS A 63 3.51 -10.04 -5.87
N GLU A 64 3.77 -9.16 -6.85
CA GLU A 64 5.10 -8.75 -7.25
C GLU A 64 5.59 -7.55 -6.42
N LEU A 65 6.77 -7.69 -5.82
CA LEU A 65 7.27 -6.69 -4.89
C LEU A 65 7.71 -5.41 -5.58
N GLU A 66 8.31 -5.50 -6.76
CA GLU A 66 8.81 -4.33 -7.48
C GLU A 66 7.66 -3.45 -7.93
N ASP A 67 6.68 -4.02 -8.61
CA ASP A 67 5.43 -3.35 -9.04
C ASP A 67 4.69 -2.75 -7.85
N GLY A 68 4.55 -3.50 -6.76
CA GLY A 68 3.91 -3.00 -5.54
C GLY A 68 4.64 -1.81 -4.91
N PHE A 69 5.98 -1.82 -4.91
CA PHE A 69 6.75 -0.68 -4.40
C PHE A 69 6.65 0.54 -5.31
N GLU A 70 6.63 0.34 -6.63
CA GLU A 70 6.45 1.41 -7.60
C GLU A 70 5.07 2.05 -7.42
N GLN A 71 4.01 1.24 -7.40
CA GLN A 71 2.64 1.73 -7.16
C GLN A 71 2.51 2.51 -5.85
N LEU A 72 3.06 1.98 -4.75
CA LEU A 72 3.08 2.69 -3.47
C LEU A 72 3.92 3.97 -3.50
N SER A 73 4.90 4.05 -4.41
CA SER A 73 5.75 5.23 -4.63
C SER A 73 5.14 6.24 -5.61
N GLU A 74 4.04 5.92 -6.27
CA GLU A 74 3.30 6.87 -7.10
C GLU A 74 2.12 7.49 -6.35
N LEU A 75 1.80 6.97 -5.17
CA LEU A 75 0.72 7.50 -4.34
C LEU A 75 0.96 8.96 -3.94
N PRO A 76 -0.10 9.74 -3.80
CA PRO A 76 0.01 11.14 -3.42
C PRO A 76 0.61 11.30 -2.01
N GLU A 77 1.38 12.35 -1.83
CA GLU A 77 2.01 12.69 -0.55
C GLU A 77 1.04 13.52 0.29
N MET A 78 0.59 12.93 1.40
CA MET A 78 -0.13 13.68 2.43
C MET A 78 0.94 14.43 3.24
N GLU A 79 0.93 15.77 3.20
CA GLU A 79 1.72 16.53 4.16
C GLU A 79 1.28 16.11 5.56
N ALA A 80 2.12 15.33 6.25
CA ALA A 80 1.94 15.06 7.65
C ALA A 80 1.97 16.42 8.34
N ALA A 81 0.80 16.89 8.80
CA ALA A 81 0.68 18.14 9.51
C ALA A 81 1.75 18.17 10.61
N LYS A 82 2.67 19.14 10.48
CA LYS A 82 3.84 19.36 11.36
C LYS A 82 3.52 19.29 12.84
#